data_AF-A0ABD5P8E9-F1
#
_entry.id   AF-A0ABD5P8E9-F1
#
_cell.length_a   1.000
_cell.length_b   1.000
_cell.length_c   1.000
_cell.angle_alpha   90.00
_cell.angle_beta   90.00
_cell.angle_gamma   90.00
#
_symmetry.space_group_name_H-M   'P 1'
#
loop_
_entity.id
_entity.type
_entity.pdbx_description
1 polymer ?
#
loop_
_entity_poly.entity_id
_entity_poly.type
_entity_poly.pdbx_seq_one_letter_code
_entity_poly.pdbx_strand_id
1 'polypeptide(L)'
;MRTRTSVAVALLVVALAGVGAVALAGGVGWVGGVGGIPGLDAGGTLTERWVSDTARDTQTNHHAVGVGPEGRVVVAPVAIPKPGSGLPAADACSLVRLDPASGAVDWRASVPPEHCFSHALTAPTVADADGDGESEVAVGTTQDAVVVYDTDGSEAYRVPLASYGYAPPTVANLTPEAGPELVALDIGGAVTAANGETVLWRSGLDESAYAAPHVGDTDGDGEPEVLVGTGKRVALLDSAGYVEWSTSAPAATMTVAETESGTVAFAAGVRHLAAVDAADGSVRWEREPEANPAVGAVRDGDDDGANELYVAFNDGRVVAYDAATGEREWEATVSTETTSAAPPPALGDLDGDGEPELVAPTNGGSVHVLDPADGSTLATYERDSLVWTHPTLADLDGDGGDEVLVRYGDGRVVALDYES
;
A
#
# COMPACT_ATOMS: atom_id res chain seq x y z
N MET A 1 -18.56 -75.63 7.74
CA MET A 1 -18.76 -74.54 8.71
C MET A 1 -17.58 -73.60 8.62
N ARG A 2 -17.80 -72.41 8.07
CA ARG A 2 -16.86 -71.28 8.01
C ARG A 2 -17.71 -70.04 8.29
N THR A 3 -17.39 -69.30 9.34
CA THR A 3 -17.87 -67.93 9.54
C THR A 3 -16.91 -67.15 10.43
N ARG A 4 -16.43 -66.04 9.87
CA ARG A 4 -15.99 -64.75 10.43
C ARG A 4 -15.56 -63.98 9.18
N THR A 5 -16.03 -62.77 8.90
CA THR A 5 -15.95 -61.57 9.74
C THR A 5 -16.96 -60.54 9.24
N SER A 6 -17.61 -59.82 10.16
CA SER A 6 -18.46 -58.65 9.87
C SER A 6 -17.69 -57.37 10.16
N VAL A 7 -17.83 -56.38 9.28
CA VAL A 7 -17.38 -54.98 9.47
C VAL A 7 -18.52 -54.18 10.10
N ALA A 8 -18.20 -53.33 11.08
CA ALA A 8 -19.10 -52.33 11.62
C ALA A 8 -18.45 -50.95 11.56
N VAL A 9 -19.17 -49.99 11.00
CA VAL A 9 -18.89 -48.55 10.95
C VAL A 9 -19.55 -47.89 12.17
N ALA A 10 -18.87 -46.94 12.81
CA ALA A 10 -19.50 -46.02 13.77
C ALA A 10 -18.92 -44.61 13.62
N LEU A 11 -19.80 -43.67 13.29
CA LEU A 11 -19.65 -42.22 13.40
C LEU A 11 -19.79 -41.81 14.88
N LEU A 12 -19.00 -40.84 15.33
CA LEU A 12 -19.13 -40.23 16.65
C LEU A 12 -19.35 -38.71 16.53
N VAL A 13 -20.52 -38.27 17.00
CA VAL A 13 -20.84 -36.88 17.37
C VAL A 13 -20.98 -36.88 18.89
N VAL A 14 -20.33 -35.94 19.58
CA VAL A 14 -20.61 -35.65 21.00
C VAL A 14 -20.73 -34.15 21.20
N ALA A 15 -21.91 -33.75 21.66
CA ALA A 15 -22.23 -32.46 22.25
C ALA A 15 -22.01 -32.51 23.77
N LEU A 16 -21.80 -31.36 24.41
CA LEU A 16 -22.05 -31.19 25.84
C LEU A 16 -22.44 -29.73 26.16
N ALA A 17 -23.64 -29.59 26.71
CA ALA A 17 -24.14 -28.40 27.38
C ALA A 17 -24.13 -28.64 28.90
N GLY A 18 -23.91 -27.60 29.69
CA GLY A 18 -24.07 -27.62 31.14
C GLY A 18 -24.19 -26.20 31.70
N VAL A 19 -25.41 -25.85 32.10
CA VAL A 19 -25.90 -24.54 32.53
C VAL A 19 -25.64 -24.28 34.02
N GLY A 20 -25.41 -23.01 34.39
CA GLY A 20 -25.65 -22.48 35.72
C GLY A 20 -26.02 -20.99 35.65
N ALA A 21 -27.27 -20.66 35.98
CA ALA A 21 -27.85 -19.31 35.93
C ALA A 21 -28.17 -18.78 37.34
N VAL A 22 -28.61 -17.49 37.38
CA VAL A 22 -29.24 -16.66 38.46
C VAL A 22 -28.26 -15.58 38.99
N ALA A 23 -28.54 -14.27 39.04
CA ALA A 23 -29.72 -13.44 38.75
C ALA A 23 -29.33 -11.97 38.46
N LEU A 24 -30.27 -11.24 37.84
CA LEU A 24 -30.28 -9.83 37.44
C LEU A 24 -30.30 -8.82 38.61
N ALA A 25 -29.56 -7.70 38.49
CA ALA A 25 -30.04 -6.33 38.76
C ALA A 25 -28.95 -5.27 38.47
N GLY A 26 -29.32 -4.18 37.77
CA GLY A 26 -28.66 -2.87 37.85
C GLY A 26 -27.71 -2.53 36.70
N GLY A 27 -28.06 -1.52 35.91
CA GLY A 27 -27.13 -0.88 34.97
C GLY A 27 -26.07 -0.06 35.69
N VAL A 28 -24.96 0.16 34.99
CA VAL A 28 -23.98 1.28 35.01
C VAL A 28 -22.77 0.78 34.20
N GLY A 29 -22.14 1.67 33.42
CA GLY A 29 -21.19 1.37 32.36
C GLY A 29 -20.02 0.45 32.72
N TRP A 30 -19.58 -0.32 31.74
CA TRP A 30 -18.35 -1.09 31.77
C TRP A 30 -17.30 -0.36 30.94
N VAL A 31 -16.38 0.29 31.65
CA VAL A 31 -15.02 0.60 31.22
C VAL A 31 -14.13 -0.49 31.82
N GLY A 32 -13.23 -1.06 31.01
CA GLY A 32 -12.26 -2.07 31.40
C GLY A 32 -11.95 -2.95 30.19
N GLY A 33 -10.80 -2.83 29.53
CA GLY A 33 -9.47 -2.75 30.14
C GLY A 33 -9.14 -4.12 30.70
N VAL A 34 -8.63 -5.02 29.85
CA VAL A 34 -8.23 -6.37 30.25
C VAL A 34 -6.72 -6.50 30.09
N GLY A 35 -6.02 -6.37 31.22
CA GLY A 35 -4.82 -7.15 31.52
C GLY A 35 -3.53 -6.77 30.81
N GLY A 36 -3.00 -5.58 31.12
CA GLY A 36 -1.57 -5.30 30.93
C GLY A 36 -0.71 -6.26 31.76
N ILE A 37 0.28 -6.87 31.11
CA ILE A 37 1.39 -7.55 31.76
C ILE A 37 2.22 -6.46 32.46
N PRO A 38 2.56 -6.56 33.76
CA PRO A 38 3.32 -5.50 34.43
C PRO A 38 4.76 -5.47 33.89
N GLY A 39 5.09 -4.44 33.10
CA GLY A 39 6.45 -4.20 32.59
C GLY A 39 6.60 -3.55 31.21
N LEU A 40 5.51 -3.18 30.51
CA LEU A 40 5.55 -2.60 29.16
C LEU A 40 4.53 -1.44 29.05
N ASP A 41 4.83 -0.31 29.66
CA ASP A 41 4.19 0.97 29.33
C ASP A 41 5.22 1.75 28.50
N ALA A 42 5.32 1.48 27.21
CA ALA A 42 5.84 2.44 26.23
C ALA A 42 4.67 3.09 25.46
N GLY A 43 3.48 3.05 26.07
CA GLY A 43 2.19 3.09 25.37
C GLY A 43 1.82 4.47 24.87
N GLY A 44 2.12 4.71 23.60
CA GLY A 44 1.54 5.78 22.83
C GLY A 44 0.05 5.53 22.52
N THR A 45 -0.59 6.51 21.91
CA THR A 45 -1.99 6.44 21.51
C THR A 45 -2.20 6.88 20.07
N LEU A 46 -3.08 6.17 19.36
CA LEU A 46 -3.61 6.61 18.08
C LEU A 46 -4.98 7.24 18.31
N THR A 47 -5.18 8.47 17.85
CA THR A 47 -6.47 9.17 17.97
C THR A 47 -7.01 9.59 16.61
N GLU A 48 -8.33 9.50 16.42
CA GLU A 48 -8.96 9.95 15.17
C GLU A 48 -8.93 11.48 15.09
N ARG A 49 -8.10 12.00 14.18
CA ARG A 49 -8.12 13.41 13.80
C ARG A 49 -9.40 13.74 13.05
N TRP A 50 -9.72 12.95 12.03
CA TRP A 50 -10.96 13.03 11.28
C TRP A 50 -11.27 11.74 10.51
N VAL A 51 -12.55 11.61 10.14
CA VAL A 51 -13.04 10.56 9.25
C VAL A 51 -13.78 11.21 8.09
N SER A 52 -13.35 10.94 6.87
CA SER A 52 -13.92 11.54 5.66
C SER A 52 -15.35 11.07 5.35
N ASP A 53 -16.15 11.95 4.73
CA ASP A 53 -17.50 11.65 4.23
C ASP A 53 -17.48 11.09 2.80
N THR A 54 -16.74 10.01 2.62
CA THR A 54 -16.55 9.31 1.34
C THR A 54 -17.10 7.88 1.34
N ALA A 55 -17.95 7.57 2.32
CA ALA A 55 -18.57 6.27 2.49
C ALA A 55 -19.21 5.73 1.21
N ARG A 56 -19.07 4.42 0.96
CA ARG A 56 -19.68 3.70 -0.15
C ARG A 56 -20.13 2.32 0.31
N ASP A 57 -21.08 1.73 -0.42
CA ASP A 57 -21.51 0.34 -0.20
C ASP A 57 -20.51 -0.63 -0.83
N THR A 58 -19.40 -0.84 -0.15
CA THR A 58 -18.23 -1.61 -0.61
C THR A 58 -17.39 -2.03 0.59
N GLN A 59 -16.50 -3.01 0.37
CA GLN A 59 -15.52 -3.48 1.36
C GLN A 59 -14.16 -3.72 0.69
N THR A 60 -13.93 -3.18 -0.51
CA THR A 60 -12.81 -3.61 -1.38
C THR A 60 -11.99 -2.45 -1.95
N ASN A 61 -12.07 -1.25 -1.35
CA ASN A 61 -11.15 -0.17 -1.71
C ASN A 61 -9.73 -0.54 -1.25
N HIS A 62 -8.78 -0.52 -2.19
CA HIS A 62 -7.42 -1.05 -1.97
C HIS A 62 -6.31 -0.21 -2.67
N HIS A 63 -6.65 0.98 -3.13
CA HIS A 63 -5.68 1.99 -3.54
C HIS A 63 -5.57 3.05 -2.44
N ALA A 64 -4.33 3.38 -2.08
CA ALA A 64 -4.02 4.29 -0.98
C ALA A 64 -4.39 5.75 -1.30
N VAL A 65 -4.23 6.60 -0.29
CA VAL A 65 -4.40 8.04 -0.39
C VAL A 65 -3.12 8.64 -0.98
N GLY A 66 -3.24 9.62 -1.87
CA GLY A 66 -2.12 10.42 -2.33
C GLY A 66 -2.06 11.70 -1.52
N VAL A 67 -0.86 12.06 -1.08
CA VAL A 67 -0.60 13.30 -0.35
C VAL A 67 0.48 14.07 -1.10
N GLY A 68 0.22 15.35 -1.36
CA GLY A 68 1.19 16.27 -1.97
C GLY A 68 2.19 16.84 -0.98
N PRO A 69 3.13 17.66 -1.47
CA PRO A 69 4.14 18.31 -0.64
C PRO A 69 3.53 19.04 0.56
N GLU A 70 4.20 18.93 1.71
CA GLU A 70 3.82 19.59 2.98
C GLU A 70 2.39 19.25 3.45
N GLY A 71 1.86 18.07 3.09
CA GLY A 71 0.54 17.60 3.54
C GLY A 71 -0.67 18.36 2.98
N ARG A 72 -0.46 19.31 2.07
CA ARG A 72 -1.49 20.30 1.66
C ARG A 72 -2.57 19.76 0.73
N VAL A 73 -2.28 18.68 0.03
CA VAL A 73 -3.16 18.12 -1.00
C VAL A 73 -3.40 16.66 -0.67
N VAL A 74 -4.57 16.36 -0.10
CA VAL A 74 -4.98 14.99 0.22
C VAL A 74 -6.02 14.55 -0.80
N VAL A 75 -5.74 13.45 -1.51
CA VAL A 75 -6.63 12.93 -2.55
C VAL A 75 -6.83 11.44 -2.42
N ALA A 76 -8.09 11.01 -2.43
CA ALA A 76 -8.47 9.63 -2.20
C ALA A 76 -9.28 9.06 -3.37
N PRO A 77 -8.86 7.94 -3.98
CA PRO A 77 -9.65 7.26 -4.99
C PRO A 77 -10.79 6.50 -4.30
N VAL A 78 -12.03 6.72 -4.70
CA VAL A 78 -13.21 6.02 -4.16
C VAL A 78 -13.85 5.21 -5.27
N ALA A 79 -14.02 3.91 -5.04
CA ALA A 79 -14.60 3.00 -6.01
C ALA A 79 -15.54 1.98 -5.35
N ILE A 80 -16.39 1.38 -6.19
CA ILE A 80 -17.26 0.27 -5.82
C ILE A 80 -16.93 -0.97 -6.66
N PRO A 81 -17.30 -2.18 -6.23
CA PRO A 81 -17.21 -3.36 -7.07
C PRO A 81 -18.08 -3.19 -8.32
N LYS A 82 -17.74 -3.92 -9.39
CA LYS A 82 -18.53 -3.90 -10.62
C LYS A 82 -19.98 -4.34 -10.31
N PRO A 83 -21.01 -3.52 -10.59
CA PRO A 83 -22.38 -3.87 -10.29
C PRO A 83 -22.86 -5.05 -11.15
N GLY A 84 -23.64 -5.97 -10.55
CA GLY A 84 -24.15 -7.16 -11.24
C GLY A 84 -25.21 -6.85 -12.32
N SER A 85 -25.87 -5.69 -12.25
CA SER A 85 -26.82 -5.22 -13.28
C SER A 85 -27.01 -3.70 -13.21
N GLY A 86 -27.09 -3.04 -14.36
CA GLY A 86 -27.29 -1.58 -14.44
C GLY A 86 -26.00 -0.78 -14.28
N LEU A 87 -26.09 0.52 -14.55
CA LEU A 87 -25.00 1.46 -14.29
C LEU A 87 -25.08 1.92 -12.82
N PRO A 88 -23.94 2.11 -12.15
CA PRO A 88 -23.93 2.68 -10.81
C PRO A 88 -24.31 4.17 -10.81
N ALA A 89 -24.40 4.77 -9.62
CA ALA A 89 -24.55 6.21 -9.48
C ALA A 89 -23.35 6.95 -10.12
N ALA A 90 -23.57 8.17 -10.60
CA ALA A 90 -22.57 8.94 -11.34
C ALA A 90 -21.28 9.19 -10.53
N ASP A 91 -21.38 9.27 -9.20
CA ASP A 91 -20.30 9.54 -8.25
C ASP A 91 -19.86 8.29 -7.46
N ALA A 92 -20.28 7.10 -7.92
CA ALA A 92 -19.95 5.83 -7.27
C ALA A 92 -18.45 5.53 -7.33
N CYS A 93 -17.79 5.91 -8.44
CA CYS A 93 -16.35 5.93 -8.57
C CYS A 93 -15.88 7.37 -8.78
N SER A 94 -15.02 7.89 -7.91
CA SER A 94 -14.55 9.28 -7.99
C SER A 94 -13.20 9.43 -7.31
N LEU A 95 -12.37 10.31 -7.85
CA LEU A 95 -11.23 10.87 -7.16
C LEU A 95 -11.75 11.99 -6.26
N VAL A 96 -11.39 11.98 -4.98
CA VAL A 96 -11.94 12.90 -3.98
C VAL A 96 -10.81 13.69 -3.34
N ARG A 97 -10.83 15.02 -3.45
CA ARG A 97 -9.94 15.87 -2.65
C ARG A 97 -10.56 16.11 -1.29
N LEU A 98 -9.73 15.92 -0.26
CA LEU A 98 -10.08 16.11 1.13
C LEU A 98 -9.35 17.35 1.67
N ASP A 99 -10.04 18.13 2.49
CA ASP A 99 -9.43 19.15 3.32
C ASP A 99 -8.52 18.46 4.36
N PRO A 100 -7.20 18.76 4.41
CA PRO A 100 -6.26 18.06 5.29
C PRO A 100 -6.59 18.20 6.79
N ALA A 101 -7.24 19.30 7.20
CA ALA A 101 -7.54 19.57 8.59
C ALA A 101 -8.82 18.86 9.10
N SER A 102 -9.78 18.59 8.21
CA SER A 102 -11.11 18.10 8.62
C SER A 102 -11.59 16.84 7.90
N GLY A 103 -10.91 16.41 6.84
CA GLY A 103 -11.37 15.31 5.98
C GLY A 103 -12.65 15.64 5.20
N ALA A 104 -13.09 16.89 5.20
CA ALA A 104 -14.24 17.33 4.43
C ALA A 104 -13.94 17.22 2.93
N VAL A 105 -14.96 16.91 2.14
CA VAL A 105 -14.77 16.81 0.69
C VAL A 105 -14.81 18.19 0.04
N ASP A 106 -13.70 18.57 -0.57
CA ASP A 106 -13.58 19.82 -1.33
C ASP A 106 -14.16 19.67 -2.74
N TRP A 107 -13.72 18.65 -3.47
CA TRP A 107 -14.24 18.33 -4.80
C TRP A 107 -14.20 16.83 -5.10
N ARG A 108 -14.93 16.45 -6.16
CA ARG A 108 -14.93 15.09 -6.71
C ARG A 108 -14.78 15.13 -8.22
N ALA A 109 -13.86 14.34 -8.76
CA ALA A 109 -13.76 14.04 -10.18
C ALA A 109 -14.27 12.61 -10.43
N SER A 110 -15.43 12.50 -11.07
CA SER A 110 -16.12 11.21 -11.23
C SER A 110 -15.65 10.44 -12.46
N VAL A 111 -15.50 9.12 -12.30
CA VAL A 111 -15.29 8.20 -13.41
C VAL A 111 -16.65 7.85 -14.01
N PRO A 112 -16.83 7.87 -15.35
CA PRO A 112 -18.10 7.54 -15.96
C PRO A 112 -18.64 6.18 -15.52
N PRO A 113 -19.96 6.03 -15.30
CA PRO A 113 -20.55 4.82 -14.73
C PRO A 113 -20.20 3.50 -15.45
N GLU A 114 -19.99 3.55 -16.77
CA GLU A 114 -19.60 2.41 -17.61
C GLU A 114 -18.16 1.93 -17.37
N HIS A 115 -17.31 2.79 -16.81
CA HIS A 115 -15.92 2.50 -16.43
C HIS A 115 -15.79 2.25 -14.92
N CYS A 116 -16.82 2.49 -14.12
CA CYS A 116 -16.76 2.36 -12.67
C CYS A 116 -16.75 0.89 -12.18
N PHE A 117 -15.59 0.45 -11.68
CA PHE A 117 -15.41 -0.79 -10.92
C PHE A 117 -14.23 -0.65 -9.93
N SER A 118 -13.84 -1.73 -9.23
CA SER A 118 -12.90 -1.69 -8.10
C SER A 118 -11.51 -1.09 -8.39
N HIS A 119 -11.10 -1.03 -9.66
CA HIS A 119 -9.83 -0.43 -10.10
C HIS A 119 -10.04 0.89 -10.85
N ALA A 120 -11.19 1.55 -10.66
CA ALA A 120 -11.59 2.73 -11.43
C ALA A 120 -10.49 3.80 -11.52
N LEU A 121 -9.72 3.93 -10.44
CA LEU A 121 -8.65 4.88 -10.20
C LEU A 121 -7.54 4.14 -9.46
N THR A 122 -6.29 4.36 -9.84
CA THR A 122 -5.12 3.92 -9.07
C THR A 122 -4.96 4.73 -7.79
N ALA A 123 -3.95 4.42 -6.97
CA ALA A 123 -3.48 5.41 -6.01
C ALA A 123 -3.06 6.70 -6.76
N PRO A 124 -3.34 7.90 -6.23
CA PRO A 124 -2.94 9.15 -6.85
C PRO A 124 -1.48 9.47 -6.55
N THR A 125 -0.80 10.01 -7.54
CA THR A 125 0.49 10.67 -7.38
C THR A 125 0.26 12.17 -7.39
N VAL A 126 0.78 12.87 -6.38
CA VAL A 126 0.67 14.32 -6.28
C VAL A 126 2.05 14.93 -6.43
N ALA A 127 2.30 15.57 -7.58
CA ALA A 127 3.61 16.10 -7.96
C ALA A 127 3.44 17.17 -9.03
N ASP A 128 4.45 18.02 -9.21
CA ASP A 128 4.57 18.92 -10.37
C ASP A 128 4.74 18.07 -11.64
N ALA A 129 3.65 17.85 -12.36
CA ALA A 129 3.54 16.92 -13.47
C ALA A 129 3.62 17.62 -14.84
N ASP A 130 3.56 18.95 -14.88
CA ASP A 130 3.75 19.73 -16.11
C ASP A 130 4.97 20.68 -16.06
N GLY A 131 5.67 20.74 -14.92
CA GLY A 131 6.91 21.48 -14.74
C GLY A 131 6.69 22.98 -14.48
N ASP A 132 5.50 23.39 -14.07
CA ASP A 132 5.18 24.80 -13.79
C ASP A 132 5.51 25.24 -12.34
N GLY A 133 5.85 24.29 -11.47
CA GLY A 133 6.24 24.49 -10.08
C GLY A 133 5.09 24.37 -9.08
N GLU A 134 3.85 24.19 -9.53
CA GLU A 134 2.71 23.78 -8.70
C GLU A 134 2.57 22.25 -8.74
N SER A 135 1.64 21.69 -7.97
CA SER A 135 1.42 20.23 -7.97
C SER A 135 0.10 19.89 -8.62
N GLU A 136 0.10 18.80 -9.39
CA GLU A 136 -1.07 18.19 -10.00
C GLU A 136 -1.31 16.81 -9.38
N VAL A 137 -2.45 16.21 -9.74
CA VAL A 137 -2.86 14.88 -9.29
C VAL A 137 -2.94 13.96 -10.49
N ALA A 138 -1.99 13.03 -10.61
CA ALA A 138 -1.96 12.03 -11.66
C ALA A 138 -2.55 10.70 -11.17
N VAL A 139 -3.50 10.15 -11.94
CA VAL A 139 -4.14 8.85 -11.65
C VAL A 139 -4.34 8.02 -12.90
N GLY A 140 -3.93 6.75 -12.85
CA GLY A 140 -4.35 5.76 -13.83
C GLY A 140 -5.85 5.48 -13.69
N THR A 141 -6.55 5.30 -14.81
CA THR A 141 -8.00 5.11 -14.81
C THR A 141 -8.43 3.92 -15.66
N THR A 142 -9.65 3.47 -15.42
CA THR A 142 -10.38 2.45 -16.20
C THR A 142 -10.88 2.91 -17.57
N GLN A 143 -10.52 4.13 -17.95
CA GLN A 143 -10.75 4.69 -19.28
C GLN A 143 -9.51 4.51 -20.17
N ASP A 144 -8.64 3.56 -19.82
CA ASP A 144 -7.36 3.27 -20.51
C ASP A 144 -6.50 4.53 -20.67
N ALA A 145 -6.40 5.32 -19.59
CA ALA A 145 -5.65 6.56 -19.56
C ALA A 145 -5.14 6.89 -18.16
N VAL A 146 -4.00 7.58 -18.09
CA VAL A 146 -3.68 8.43 -16.94
C VAL A 146 -4.36 9.77 -17.16
N VAL A 147 -5.07 10.25 -16.15
CA VAL A 147 -5.67 11.59 -16.15
C VAL A 147 -4.95 12.42 -15.10
N VAL A 148 -4.55 13.62 -15.50
CA VAL A 148 -3.87 14.58 -14.65
C VAL A 148 -4.85 15.71 -14.36
N TYR A 149 -5.06 15.99 -13.07
CA TYR A 149 -5.94 17.03 -12.59
C TYR A 149 -5.14 18.13 -11.91
N ASP A 150 -5.53 19.38 -12.14
CA ASP A 150 -5.11 20.49 -11.29
C ASP A 150 -5.64 20.26 -9.86
N THR A 151 -5.00 20.88 -8.86
CA THR A 151 -5.43 20.77 -7.45
C THR A 151 -6.82 21.33 -7.18
N ASP A 152 -7.38 22.13 -8.10
CA ASP A 152 -8.76 22.61 -8.06
C ASP A 152 -9.79 21.57 -8.58
N GLY A 153 -9.32 20.45 -9.12
CA GLY A 153 -10.12 19.34 -9.62
C GLY A 153 -10.49 19.41 -11.10
N SER A 154 -10.03 20.44 -11.82
CA SER A 154 -10.15 20.48 -13.27
C SER A 154 -9.14 19.55 -13.94
N GLU A 155 -9.52 18.94 -15.07
CA GLU A 155 -8.63 18.07 -15.84
C GLU A 155 -7.66 18.94 -16.64
N ALA A 156 -6.36 18.80 -16.36
CA ALA A 156 -5.29 19.49 -17.07
C ALA A 156 -5.04 18.81 -18.42
N TYR A 157 -4.74 17.51 -18.39
CA TYR A 157 -4.47 16.70 -19.57
C TYR A 157 -4.63 15.19 -19.31
N ARG A 158 -4.51 14.38 -20.37
CA ARG A 158 -4.54 12.91 -20.28
C ARG A 158 -3.53 12.22 -21.17
N VAL A 159 -3.02 11.09 -20.68
CA VAL A 159 -2.08 10.22 -21.41
C VAL A 159 -2.77 8.89 -21.71
N PRO A 160 -2.94 8.49 -22.98
CA PRO A 160 -3.56 7.21 -23.31
C PRO A 160 -2.66 6.03 -22.90
N LEU A 161 -3.26 5.00 -22.32
CA LEU A 161 -2.63 3.71 -21.98
C LEU A 161 -3.12 2.62 -22.95
N ALA A 162 -2.49 1.43 -22.90
CA ALA A 162 -2.94 0.28 -23.69
C ALA A 162 -4.09 -0.47 -23.01
N SER A 163 -4.17 -0.38 -21.68
CA SER A 163 -5.26 -0.88 -20.83
C SER A 163 -5.38 0.02 -19.58
N TYR A 164 -6.34 -0.26 -18.71
CA TYR A 164 -6.48 0.49 -17.46
C TYR A 164 -5.24 0.41 -16.56
N GLY A 165 -4.89 1.55 -15.96
CA GLY A 165 -3.79 1.67 -14.99
C GLY A 165 -4.07 0.88 -13.71
N TYR A 166 -3.04 0.32 -13.08
CA TYR A 166 -3.18 -0.44 -11.84
C TYR A 166 -2.37 0.15 -10.67
N ALA A 167 -1.12 0.53 -10.94
CA ALA A 167 -0.24 1.16 -9.96
C ALA A 167 -0.30 2.70 -10.09
N PRO A 168 0.06 3.46 -9.03
CA PRO A 168 0.20 4.90 -9.17
C PRO A 168 1.23 5.24 -10.28
N PRO A 169 0.96 6.25 -11.13
CA PRO A 169 1.93 6.73 -12.10
C PRO A 169 3.09 7.44 -11.38
N THR A 170 4.27 7.46 -11.97
CA THR A 170 5.45 8.16 -11.42
C THR A 170 5.70 9.41 -12.22
N VAL A 171 5.97 10.52 -11.54
CA VAL A 171 6.36 11.80 -12.13
C VAL A 171 7.81 12.05 -11.79
N ALA A 172 8.69 12.04 -12.78
CA ALA A 172 10.14 12.12 -12.58
C ALA A 172 10.85 12.56 -13.86
N ASN A 173 12.06 13.10 -13.74
CA ASN A 173 12.90 13.42 -14.90
C ASN A 173 13.46 12.11 -15.49
N LEU A 174 12.90 11.66 -16.60
CA LEU A 174 13.31 10.47 -17.34
C LEU A 174 14.12 10.84 -18.60
N THR A 175 13.90 12.02 -19.15
CA THR A 175 14.60 12.48 -20.35
C THR A 175 15.57 13.60 -20.04
N PRO A 176 16.53 13.88 -20.93
CA PRO A 176 17.37 15.07 -20.83
C PRO A 176 16.62 16.39 -21.06
N GLU A 177 15.34 16.35 -21.44
CA GLU A 177 14.53 17.56 -21.63
C GLU A 177 14.18 18.19 -20.27
N ALA A 178 13.88 19.49 -20.29
CA ALA A 178 13.52 20.18 -19.06
C ALA A 178 12.07 19.89 -18.69
N GLY A 179 11.86 19.56 -17.42
CA GLY A 179 10.55 19.22 -16.87
C GLY A 179 10.41 17.72 -16.64
N PRO A 180 9.48 17.30 -15.77
CA PRO A 180 9.30 15.90 -15.44
C PRO A 180 8.46 15.17 -16.50
N GLU A 181 8.71 13.88 -16.65
CA GLU A 181 7.88 12.95 -17.41
C GLU A 181 6.97 12.15 -16.50
N LEU A 182 5.86 11.70 -17.08
CA LEU A 182 4.94 10.75 -16.49
C LEU A 182 5.25 9.34 -16.99
N VAL A 183 5.48 8.41 -16.07
CA VAL A 183 5.67 6.99 -16.34
C VAL A 183 4.55 6.19 -15.68
N ALA A 184 3.83 5.40 -16.47
CA ALA A 184 2.69 4.63 -15.98
C ALA A 184 2.74 3.17 -16.42
N LEU A 185 2.22 2.32 -15.55
CA LEU A 185 2.13 0.88 -15.76
C LEU A 185 0.66 0.44 -15.77
N ASP A 186 0.24 -0.18 -16.87
CA ASP A 186 -1.09 -0.76 -16.97
C ASP A 186 -1.13 -2.24 -16.55
N ILE A 187 -2.34 -2.75 -16.30
CA ILE A 187 -2.55 -4.11 -15.83
C ILE A 187 -2.09 -5.21 -16.82
N GLY A 188 -1.90 -4.84 -18.10
CA GLY A 188 -1.37 -5.72 -19.13
C GLY A 188 0.16 -5.79 -19.13
N GLY A 189 0.82 -4.96 -18.33
CA GLY A 189 2.27 -4.83 -18.27
C GLY A 189 2.83 -3.90 -19.32
N ALA A 190 2.04 -3.01 -19.91
CA ALA A 190 2.60 -1.96 -20.75
C ALA A 190 3.08 -0.80 -19.88
N VAL A 191 4.37 -0.47 -20.02
CA VAL A 191 4.99 0.74 -19.48
C VAL A 191 4.82 1.84 -20.51
N THR A 192 4.28 2.98 -20.11
CA THR A 192 4.10 4.17 -20.95
C THR A 192 4.85 5.34 -20.33
N ALA A 193 5.77 5.95 -21.08
CA ALA A 193 6.38 7.23 -20.72
C ALA A 193 5.80 8.36 -21.58
N ALA A 194 5.54 9.51 -20.96
CA ALA A 194 4.95 10.66 -21.62
C ALA A 194 5.49 11.99 -21.07
N ASN A 195 5.53 13.01 -21.92
CA ASN A 195 5.76 14.40 -21.55
C ASN A 195 4.47 15.17 -21.90
N GLY A 196 3.74 15.64 -20.88
CA GLY A 196 2.38 16.13 -21.02
C GLY A 196 1.47 15.12 -21.73
N GLU A 197 0.74 15.55 -22.77
CA GLU A 197 -0.10 14.68 -23.60
C GLU A 197 0.69 13.78 -24.56
N THR A 198 1.99 14.03 -24.74
CA THR A 198 2.80 13.36 -25.76
C THR A 198 3.40 12.07 -25.20
N VAL A 199 2.92 10.94 -25.70
CA VAL A 199 3.54 9.63 -25.42
C VAL A 199 4.89 9.56 -26.13
N LEU A 200 5.96 9.41 -25.35
CA LEU A 200 7.32 9.28 -25.84
C LEU A 200 7.55 7.86 -26.36
N TRP A 201 7.19 6.86 -25.55
CA TRP A 201 7.30 5.45 -25.91
C TRP A 201 6.33 4.58 -25.11
N ARG A 202 6.13 3.35 -25.60
CA ARG A 202 5.45 2.28 -24.87
C ARG A 202 6.19 0.97 -25.04
N SER A 203 6.36 0.27 -23.92
CA SER A 203 7.06 -1.01 -23.87
C SER A 203 6.21 -2.06 -23.17
N GLY A 204 5.98 -3.19 -23.84
CA GLY A 204 5.18 -4.29 -23.32
C GLY A 204 6.04 -5.32 -22.59
N LEU A 205 5.68 -5.63 -21.34
CA LEU A 205 6.25 -6.74 -20.58
C LEU A 205 5.42 -8.03 -20.72
N ASP A 206 4.25 -7.96 -21.37
CA ASP A 206 3.31 -9.05 -21.65
C ASP A 206 2.86 -9.85 -20.40
N GLU A 207 2.84 -9.19 -19.23
CA GLU A 207 2.58 -9.80 -17.94
C GLU A 207 1.90 -8.80 -17.00
N SER A 208 0.99 -9.27 -16.14
CA SER A 208 0.34 -8.38 -15.18
C SER A 208 1.35 -7.76 -14.23
N ALA A 209 1.17 -6.48 -13.96
CA ALA A 209 2.03 -5.71 -13.09
C ALA A 209 1.21 -4.90 -12.10
N TYR A 210 1.78 -4.68 -10.91
CA TYR A 210 1.03 -4.24 -9.73
C TYR A 210 1.73 -3.14 -8.95
N ALA A 211 3.07 -3.12 -8.96
CA ALA A 211 3.88 -2.11 -8.28
C ALA A 211 4.06 -0.86 -9.15
N ALA A 212 4.27 0.28 -8.50
CA ALA A 212 4.59 1.53 -9.17
C ALA A 212 5.93 1.41 -9.93
N PRO A 213 6.07 2.01 -11.12
CA PRO A 213 7.38 2.13 -11.76
C PRO A 213 8.28 3.05 -10.90
N HIS A 214 9.51 2.63 -10.63
CA HIS A 214 10.52 3.52 -10.06
C HIS A 214 11.32 4.16 -11.19
N VAL A 215 11.61 5.46 -11.07
CA VAL A 215 12.35 6.23 -12.08
C VAL A 215 13.49 6.96 -11.41
N GLY A 216 14.71 6.76 -11.89
CA GLY A 216 15.93 7.35 -11.35
C GLY A 216 17.18 6.69 -11.93
N ASP A 217 18.34 7.28 -11.64
CA ASP A 217 19.66 6.70 -11.98
C ASP A 217 19.88 5.43 -11.14
N THR A 218 19.43 4.32 -11.71
CA THR A 218 19.20 3.06 -10.99
C THR A 218 20.43 2.15 -11.09
N ASP A 219 21.22 2.30 -12.14
CA ASP A 219 22.46 1.55 -12.35
C ASP A 219 23.74 2.36 -12.06
N GLY A 220 23.59 3.66 -11.75
CA GLY A 220 24.68 4.55 -11.35
C GLY A 220 25.49 5.09 -12.54
N ASP A 221 24.97 5.02 -13.76
CA ASP A 221 25.62 5.55 -14.96
C ASP A 221 25.36 7.04 -15.20
N GLY A 222 24.42 7.63 -14.46
CA GLY A 222 24.05 9.04 -14.51
C GLY A 222 22.93 9.39 -15.48
N GLU A 223 22.38 8.42 -16.20
CA GLU A 223 21.09 8.51 -16.90
C GLU A 223 19.98 7.90 -16.01
N PRO A 224 18.70 8.29 -16.19
CA PRO A 224 17.61 7.69 -15.43
C PRO A 224 16.96 6.52 -16.18
N GLU A 225 16.66 5.46 -15.44
CA GLU A 225 16.01 4.26 -15.92
C GLU A 225 14.61 4.10 -15.33
N VAL A 226 13.87 3.12 -15.84
CA VAL A 226 12.55 2.73 -15.33
C VAL A 226 12.61 1.30 -14.81
N LEU A 227 12.57 1.15 -13.49
CA LEU A 227 12.55 -0.14 -12.80
C LEU A 227 11.10 -0.56 -12.48
N VAL A 228 10.72 -1.75 -12.91
CA VAL A 228 9.33 -2.23 -12.85
C VAL A 228 9.22 -3.64 -12.31
N GLY A 229 8.23 -3.83 -11.43
CA GLY A 229 7.85 -5.13 -10.88
C GLY A 229 6.58 -5.68 -11.54
N THR A 230 6.64 -6.94 -11.98
CA THR A 230 5.50 -7.68 -12.55
C THR A 230 5.20 -8.92 -11.71
N GLY A 231 4.10 -9.62 -12.02
CA GLY A 231 3.74 -10.87 -11.38
C GLY A 231 4.75 -12.02 -11.57
N LYS A 232 5.80 -11.87 -12.38
CA LYS A 232 6.84 -12.90 -12.58
C LYS A 232 8.28 -12.42 -12.47
N ARG A 233 8.53 -11.12 -12.65
CA ARG A 233 9.88 -10.58 -12.78
C ARG A 233 9.98 -9.12 -12.36
N VAL A 234 11.20 -8.73 -12.00
CA VAL A 234 11.65 -7.34 -12.00
C VAL A 234 12.39 -7.09 -13.30
N ALA A 235 12.24 -5.91 -13.89
CA ALA A 235 12.93 -5.50 -15.11
C ALA A 235 13.36 -4.04 -15.03
N LEU A 236 14.50 -3.73 -15.64
CA LEU A 236 14.98 -2.36 -15.86
C LEU A 236 14.82 -2.03 -17.34
N LEU A 237 14.28 -0.85 -17.62
CA LEU A 237 14.19 -0.29 -18.95
C LEU A 237 15.03 0.99 -19.00
N ASP A 238 15.76 1.19 -20.08
CA ASP A 238 16.47 2.45 -20.32
C ASP A 238 15.48 3.63 -20.50
N SER A 239 16.01 4.86 -20.55
CA SER A 239 15.23 6.08 -20.79
C SER A 239 14.44 6.09 -22.11
N ALA A 240 14.80 5.22 -23.06
CA ALA A 240 14.12 5.04 -24.34
C ALA A 240 13.09 3.88 -24.34
N GLY A 241 12.93 3.20 -23.21
CA GLY A 241 11.97 2.11 -22.98
C GLY A 241 12.46 0.73 -23.42
N TYR A 242 13.74 0.53 -23.75
CA TYR A 242 14.27 -0.80 -24.05
C TYR A 242 14.62 -1.53 -22.75
N VAL A 243 14.20 -2.79 -22.65
CA VAL A 243 14.57 -3.64 -21.51
C VAL A 243 16.07 -3.93 -21.56
N GLU A 244 16.80 -3.50 -20.54
CA GLU A 244 18.23 -3.76 -20.39
C GLU A 244 18.48 -5.12 -19.76
N TRP A 245 17.78 -5.39 -18.66
CA TRP A 245 17.78 -6.68 -18.00
C TRP A 245 16.40 -7.01 -17.42
N SER A 246 16.17 -8.29 -17.18
CA SER A 246 15.02 -8.75 -16.40
C SER A 246 15.34 -10.02 -15.65
N THR A 247 14.87 -10.10 -14.42
CA THR A 247 15.18 -11.18 -13.47
C THR A 247 13.90 -11.79 -12.93
N SER A 248 13.86 -13.13 -12.86
CA SER A 248 12.73 -13.88 -12.33
C SER A 248 12.60 -13.67 -10.81
N ALA A 249 11.93 -12.59 -10.44
CA ALA A 249 11.55 -12.23 -9.08
C ALA A 249 10.12 -11.67 -9.11
N PRO A 250 9.09 -12.49 -8.81
CA PRO A 250 7.70 -12.03 -8.77
C PRO A 250 7.50 -10.88 -7.78
N ALA A 251 6.89 -9.79 -8.24
CA ALA A 251 6.69 -8.55 -7.51
C ALA A 251 5.20 -8.14 -7.55
N ALA A 252 4.40 -8.72 -6.65
CA ALA A 252 3.07 -8.23 -6.33
C ALA A 252 3.11 -6.91 -5.55
N THR A 253 4.10 -6.77 -4.66
CA THR A 253 4.56 -5.47 -4.16
C THR A 253 6.06 -5.35 -4.35
N MET A 254 6.54 -4.12 -4.49
CA MET A 254 7.95 -3.82 -4.67
C MET A 254 8.24 -2.51 -3.96
N THR A 255 9.39 -2.44 -3.30
CA THR A 255 9.96 -1.20 -2.77
C THR A 255 11.41 -1.12 -3.20
N VAL A 256 11.92 0.10 -3.36
CA VAL A 256 13.26 0.37 -3.89
C VAL A 256 13.96 1.27 -2.90
N ALA A 257 15.22 0.95 -2.60
CA ALA A 257 16.04 1.77 -1.72
C ALA A 257 17.45 1.94 -2.26
N GLU A 258 18.00 3.13 -2.02
CA GLU A 258 19.43 3.38 -2.10
C GLU A 258 20.11 2.74 -0.89
N THR A 259 21.06 1.85 -1.15
CA THR A 259 21.87 1.21 -0.11
C THR A 259 23.33 1.62 -0.28
N GLU A 260 24.19 1.32 0.70
CA GLU A 260 25.64 1.54 0.56
C GLU A 260 26.26 0.83 -0.67
N SER A 261 25.55 -0.14 -1.23
CA SER A 261 25.97 -0.94 -2.38
C SER A 261 25.20 -0.63 -3.65
N GLY A 262 24.51 0.51 -3.71
CA GLY A 262 23.69 0.96 -4.83
C GLY A 262 22.19 0.68 -4.66
N THR A 263 21.42 0.97 -5.69
CA THR A 263 19.96 0.80 -5.73
C THR A 263 19.56 -0.67 -5.69
N VAL A 264 18.58 -1.01 -4.85
CA VAL A 264 18.07 -2.38 -4.67
C VAL A 264 16.56 -2.39 -4.78
N ALA A 265 16.03 -3.29 -5.61
CA ALA A 265 14.62 -3.63 -5.60
C ALA A 265 14.34 -4.81 -4.66
N PHE A 266 13.46 -4.59 -3.69
CA PHE A 266 12.91 -5.64 -2.85
C PHE A 266 11.56 -6.05 -3.42
N ALA A 267 11.48 -7.29 -3.90
CA ALA A 267 10.32 -7.83 -4.61
C ALA A 267 9.62 -8.90 -3.77
N ALA A 268 8.32 -8.70 -3.50
CA ALA A 268 7.47 -9.66 -2.81
C ALA A 268 6.39 -10.22 -3.73
N GLY A 269 6.28 -11.55 -3.78
CA GLY A 269 5.27 -12.28 -4.52
C GLY A 269 4.68 -13.42 -3.68
N VAL A 270 3.95 -14.34 -4.31
CA VAL A 270 3.35 -15.49 -3.61
C VAL A 270 4.45 -16.38 -3.03
N ARG A 271 4.61 -16.36 -1.70
CA ARG A 271 5.67 -17.10 -0.97
C ARG A 271 7.08 -16.88 -1.53
N HIS A 272 7.36 -15.67 -1.99
CA HIS A 272 8.64 -15.28 -2.57
C HIS A 272 9.00 -13.89 -2.09
N LEU A 273 10.23 -13.72 -1.62
CA LEU A 273 10.82 -12.44 -1.24
C LEU A 273 12.26 -12.41 -1.74
N ALA A 274 12.66 -11.37 -2.46
CA ALA A 274 14.01 -11.25 -2.96
C ALA A 274 14.50 -9.80 -2.94
N ALA A 275 15.82 -9.64 -2.79
CA ALA A 275 16.53 -8.41 -3.12
C ALA A 275 17.25 -8.58 -4.46
N VAL A 276 16.98 -7.67 -5.38
CA VAL A 276 17.54 -7.64 -6.73
C VAL A 276 18.40 -6.37 -6.84
N ASP A 277 19.68 -6.56 -7.17
CA ASP A 277 20.58 -5.48 -7.51
C ASP A 277 20.05 -4.78 -8.77
N ALA A 278 19.75 -3.49 -8.67
CA ALA A 278 19.09 -2.80 -9.76
C ALA A 278 20.06 -2.45 -10.90
N ALA A 279 21.38 -2.47 -10.68
CA ALA A 279 22.36 -2.16 -11.70
C ALA A 279 22.54 -3.27 -12.73
N ASP A 280 22.42 -4.54 -12.33
CA ASP A 280 22.64 -5.67 -13.24
C ASP A 280 21.58 -6.77 -13.18
N GLY A 281 20.56 -6.58 -12.34
CA GLY A 281 19.48 -7.54 -12.12
C GLY A 281 19.89 -8.77 -11.32
N SER A 282 21.10 -8.83 -10.75
CA SER A 282 21.53 -9.99 -9.97
C SER A 282 20.73 -10.12 -8.67
N VAL A 283 20.36 -11.35 -8.31
CA VAL A 283 19.68 -11.61 -7.04
C VAL A 283 20.72 -11.61 -5.92
N ARG A 284 20.62 -10.66 -4.99
CA ARG A 284 21.50 -10.56 -3.82
C ARG A 284 21.16 -11.64 -2.80
N TRP A 285 19.87 -11.80 -2.52
CA TRP A 285 19.35 -12.87 -1.69
C TRP A 285 17.88 -13.17 -2.05
N GLU A 286 17.43 -14.37 -1.70
CA GLU A 286 16.05 -14.84 -1.90
C GLU A 286 15.58 -15.62 -0.66
N ARG A 287 14.27 -15.56 -0.39
CA ARG A 287 13.58 -16.29 0.68
C ARG A 287 12.25 -16.85 0.14
N GLU A 288 11.89 -18.02 0.63
CA GLU A 288 10.60 -18.68 0.38
C GLU A 288 9.78 -18.74 1.68
N PRO A 289 9.14 -17.63 2.09
CA PRO A 289 8.35 -17.63 3.31
C PRO A 289 7.12 -18.54 3.20
N GLU A 290 6.64 -19.04 4.35
CA GLU A 290 5.45 -19.92 4.40
C GLU A 290 4.16 -19.17 4.06
N ALA A 291 4.10 -17.87 4.39
CA ALA A 291 3.00 -16.96 4.14
C ALA A 291 3.35 -15.97 3.01
N ASN A 292 2.34 -15.30 2.45
CA ASN A 292 2.53 -14.32 1.38
C ASN A 292 3.04 -12.99 1.95
N PRO A 293 4.25 -12.54 1.59
CA PRO A 293 4.79 -11.25 1.99
C PRO A 293 4.18 -10.08 1.23
N ALA A 294 4.23 -8.91 1.84
CA ALA A 294 4.06 -7.61 1.23
C ALA A 294 5.13 -6.65 1.80
N VAL A 295 6.00 -6.15 0.93
CA VAL A 295 7.00 -5.12 1.25
C VAL A 295 6.40 -3.73 1.10
N GLY A 296 6.81 -2.80 1.98
CA GLY A 296 6.34 -1.41 1.96
C GLY A 296 7.38 -0.37 2.42
N ALA A 297 8.25 -0.71 3.37
CA ALA A 297 9.26 0.20 3.88
C ALA A 297 10.66 -0.42 3.89
N VAL A 298 11.67 0.37 3.52
CA VAL A 298 13.10 0.06 3.65
C VAL A 298 13.86 1.29 4.12
N ARG A 299 14.43 1.24 5.32
CA ARG A 299 15.28 2.28 5.92
C ARG A 299 15.91 1.72 7.19
N ASP A 300 17.01 2.32 7.62
CA ASP A 300 17.50 2.26 9.00
C ASP A 300 16.40 2.77 9.94
N GLY A 301 15.74 1.86 10.64
CA GLY A 301 14.69 2.18 11.60
C GLY A 301 15.13 2.02 13.04
N ASP A 302 16.24 1.34 13.33
CA ASP A 302 16.78 1.18 14.68
C ASP A 302 18.06 1.99 14.96
N ASP A 303 18.44 2.83 13.99
CA ASP A 303 19.61 3.73 13.99
C ASP A 303 20.94 2.98 14.21
N ASP A 304 21.03 1.72 13.79
CA ASP A 304 22.26 0.92 13.87
C ASP A 304 23.21 1.13 12.68
N GLY A 305 22.73 1.81 11.63
CA GLY A 305 23.45 2.12 10.41
C GLY A 305 23.24 1.12 9.26
N ALA A 306 22.52 0.03 9.48
CA ALA A 306 22.00 -0.85 8.45
C ALA A 306 20.60 -0.40 8.01
N ASN A 307 20.13 -0.85 6.85
CA ASN A 307 18.74 -0.64 6.47
C ASN A 307 17.96 -1.93 6.75
N GLU A 308 16.74 -1.80 7.25
CA GLU A 308 15.83 -2.91 7.46
C GLU A 308 14.77 -2.90 6.37
N LEU A 309 14.40 -4.09 5.91
CA LEU A 309 13.22 -4.34 5.09
C LEU A 309 12.08 -4.80 5.99
N TYR A 310 11.04 -3.96 6.12
CA TYR A 310 9.84 -4.30 6.87
C TYR A 310 8.80 -4.98 5.98
N VAL A 311 8.40 -6.18 6.38
CA VAL A 311 7.54 -7.07 5.60
C VAL A 311 6.32 -7.47 6.41
N ALA A 312 5.13 -7.17 5.90
CA ALA A 312 3.88 -7.71 6.42
C ALA A 312 3.53 -9.03 5.73
N PHE A 313 2.93 -9.96 6.47
CA PHE A 313 2.49 -11.26 5.96
C PHE A 313 0.98 -11.41 6.07
N ASN A 314 0.38 -12.11 5.11
CA ASN A 314 -1.06 -12.38 5.08
C ASN A 314 -1.56 -13.31 6.21
N ASP A 315 -0.68 -13.76 7.11
CA ASP A 315 -1.02 -14.51 8.32
C ASP A 315 -0.97 -13.63 9.60
N GLY A 316 -0.82 -12.31 9.44
CA GLY A 316 -0.84 -11.34 10.53
C GLY A 316 0.53 -11.09 11.19
N ARG A 317 1.62 -11.62 10.63
CA ARG A 317 2.98 -11.31 11.08
C ARG A 317 3.55 -10.06 10.40
N VAL A 318 4.42 -9.37 11.13
CA VAL A 318 5.31 -8.33 10.62
C VAL A 318 6.73 -8.74 10.97
N VAL A 319 7.66 -8.59 10.03
CA VAL A 319 9.05 -9.06 10.17
C VAL A 319 9.98 -7.99 9.64
N ALA A 320 11.01 -7.65 10.41
CA ALA A 320 12.18 -6.94 9.91
C ALA A 320 13.23 -7.93 9.42
N TYR A 321 13.77 -7.64 8.24
CA TYR A 321 14.91 -8.32 7.68
C TYR A 321 16.03 -7.31 7.46
N ASP A 322 17.27 -7.69 7.78
CA ASP A 322 18.45 -6.96 7.32
C ASP A 322 18.37 -6.86 5.79
N ALA A 323 18.31 -5.65 5.24
CA ALA A 323 18.05 -5.45 3.81
C ALA A 323 19.23 -5.94 2.93
N ALA A 324 20.45 -5.96 3.47
CA ALA A 324 21.64 -6.39 2.73
C ALA A 324 21.75 -7.92 2.60
N THR A 325 21.33 -8.66 3.62
CA THR A 325 21.56 -10.11 3.77
C THR A 325 20.27 -10.94 3.71
N GLY A 326 19.13 -10.33 3.98
CA GLY A 326 17.83 -10.97 4.14
C GLY A 326 17.74 -11.84 5.39
N GLU A 327 18.62 -11.66 6.37
CA GLU A 327 18.52 -12.33 7.67
C GLU A 327 17.40 -11.69 8.49
N ARG A 328 16.67 -12.49 9.26
CA ARG A 328 15.57 -11.98 10.09
C ARG A 328 16.12 -11.43 11.40
N GLU A 329 15.76 -10.21 11.73
CA GLU A 329 16.14 -9.56 12.98
C GLU A 329 15.10 -9.79 14.07
N TRP A 330 13.85 -9.42 13.80
CA TRP A 330 12.73 -9.64 14.71
C TRP A 330 11.44 -10.06 13.98
N GLU A 331 10.46 -10.53 14.75
CA GLU A 331 9.12 -10.87 14.25
C GLU A 331 8.07 -10.51 15.30
N ALA A 332 7.01 -9.83 14.84
CA ALA A 332 5.84 -9.48 15.62
C ALA A 332 4.59 -10.12 15.03
N THR A 333 3.58 -10.39 15.87
CA THR A 333 2.26 -10.88 15.43
C THR A 333 1.21 -9.84 15.79
N VAL A 334 0.69 -9.15 14.77
CA VAL A 334 -0.32 -8.09 14.93
C VAL A 334 -1.75 -8.60 14.70
N SER A 335 -1.90 -9.76 14.06
CA SER A 335 -3.18 -10.46 13.93
C SER A 335 -2.99 -11.96 13.94
N THR A 336 -4.06 -12.70 14.28
CA THR A 336 -4.10 -14.17 14.16
C THR A 336 -4.97 -14.63 13.00
N GLU A 337 -5.53 -13.69 12.23
CA GLU A 337 -6.33 -13.98 11.05
C GLU A 337 -5.45 -14.18 9.82
N THR A 338 -5.74 -15.22 9.05
CA THR A 338 -5.10 -15.43 7.74
C THR A 338 -6.00 -14.91 6.63
N THR A 339 -5.46 -14.03 5.79
CA THR A 339 -6.18 -13.33 4.71
C THR A 339 -5.59 -13.70 3.35
N SER A 340 -6.13 -13.13 2.26
CA SER A 340 -5.61 -13.41 0.91
C SER A 340 -4.31 -12.67 0.57
N ALA A 341 -4.06 -11.52 1.21
CA ALA A 341 -2.90 -10.66 1.00
C ALA A 341 -2.71 -9.76 2.21
N ALA A 342 -1.48 -9.34 2.52
CA ALA A 342 -1.21 -8.35 3.56
C ALA A 342 -1.17 -6.93 2.96
N PRO A 343 -1.71 -5.91 3.63
CA PRO A 343 -1.38 -4.54 3.30
C PRO A 343 0.10 -4.26 3.67
N PRO A 344 0.87 -3.56 2.83
CA PRO A 344 2.25 -3.21 3.17
C PRO A 344 2.34 -2.29 4.41
N PRO A 345 3.41 -2.42 5.22
CA PRO A 345 3.67 -1.48 6.30
C PRO A 345 4.28 -0.17 5.75
N ALA A 346 4.26 0.89 6.56
CA ALA A 346 4.96 2.15 6.28
C ALA A 346 5.79 2.57 7.49
N LEU A 347 6.88 3.30 7.26
CA LEU A 347 7.79 3.78 8.29
C LEU A 347 7.88 5.32 8.15
N GLY A 348 7.72 6.05 9.25
CA GLY A 348 7.70 7.52 9.27
C GLY A 348 7.80 8.05 10.70
N ASP A 349 8.16 9.32 10.86
CA ASP A 349 8.32 9.99 12.16
C ASP A 349 6.94 10.49 12.59
N LEU A 350 6.23 9.73 13.44
CA LEU A 350 4.82 9.99 13.73
C LEU A 350 4.62 10.99 14.88
N ASP A 351 5.63 11.20 15.73
CA ASP A 351 5.56 12.12 16.87
C ASP A 351 6.50 13.33 16.77
N GLY A 352 7.30 13.42 15.70
CA GLY A 352 8.15 14.55 15.35
C GLY A 352 9.47 14.59 16.12
N ASP A 353 9.91 13.47 16.71
CA ASP A 353 11.15 13.41 17.48
C ASP A 353 12.41 13.14 16.62
N GLY A 354 12.22 12.78 15.35
CA GLY A 354 13.25 12.50 14.36
C GLY A 354 13.65 11.03 14.25
N GLU A 355 13.16 10.17 15.14
CA GLU A 355 13.20 8.71 15.02
C GLU A 355 11.87 8.23 14.41
N PRO A 356 11.83 7.10 13.68
CA PRO A 356 10.59 6.70 13.04
C PRO A 356 9.85 5.57 13.74
N GLU A 357 8.54 5.52 13.56
CA GLU A 357 7.71 4.39 13.95
C GLU A 357 7.24 3.58 12.74
N LEU A 358 7.02 2.28 12.97
CA LEU A 358 6.51 1.36 11.95
C LEU A 358 4.99 1.20 12.07
N VAL A 359 4.27 1.66 11.05
CA VAL A 359 2.81 1.49 10.93
C VAL A 359 2.48 0.22 10.15
N ALA A 360 1.81 -0.72 10.81
CA ALA A 360 1.37 -1.98 10.25
C ALA A 360 -0.16 -2.15 10.33
N PRO A 361 -0.91 -1.87 9.25
CA PRO A 361 -2.33 -2.19 9.20
C PRO A 361 -2.56 -3.70 9.03
N THR A 362 -3.75 -4.17 9.39
CA THR A 362 -4.22 -5.54 9.15
C THR A 362 -5.48 -5.52 8.31
N ASN A 363 -5.76 -6.60 7.57
CA ASN A 363 -7.00 -6.62 6.78
C ASN A 363 -8.27 -6.62 7.63
N GLY A 364 -8.17 -6.98 8.92
CA GLY A 364 -9.27 -6.93 9.88
C GLY A 364 -9.70 -5.52 10.27
N GLY A 365 -8.94 -4.48 9.87
CA GLY A 365 -9.28 -3.08 10.14
C GLY A 365 -8.51 -2.44 11.29
N SER A 366 -7.57 -3.17 11.89
CA SER A 366 -6.67 -2.66 12.92
C SER A 366 -5.42 -2.01 12.31
N VAL A 367 -4.91 -0.99 12.98
CA VAL A 367 -3.69 -0.24 12.66
C VAL A 367 -2.80 -0.32 13.89
N HIS A 368 -1.59 -0.83 13.74
CA HIS A 368 -0.60 -0.96 14.81
C HIS A 368 0.56 -0.02 14.55
N VAL A 369 1.01 0.68 15.58
CA VAL A 369 2.31 1.35 15.61
C VAL A 369 3.26 0.43 16.35
N LEU A 370 4.37 0.08 15.73
CA LEU A 370 5.39 -0.80 16.27
C LEU A 370 6.70 -0.03 16.40
N ASP A 371 7.47 -0.37 17.43
CA ASP A 371 8.87 0.01 17.55
C ASP A 371 9.66 -0.71 16.42
N PRO A 372 10.32 0.02 15.51
CA PRO A 372 11.08 -0.59 14.42
C PRO A 372 12.30 -1.42 14.89
N ALA A 373 12.81 -1.22 16.10
CA ALA A 373 14.00 -1.90 16.62
C ALA A 373 13.71 -3.30 17.14
N ASP A 374 12.52 -3.55 17.68
CA ASP A 374 12.17 -4.85 18.26
C ASP A 374 10.79 -5.41 17.90
N GLY A 375 9.97 -4.63 17.17
CA GLY A 375 8.64 -5.01 16.75
C GLY A 375 7.59 -4.99 17.88
N SER A 376 7.91 -4.44 19.05
CA SER A 376 6.95 -4.28 20.13
C SER A 376 5.86 -3.26 19.76
N THR A 377 4.63 -3.50 20.20
CA THR A 377 3.49 -2.62 19.87
C THR A 377 3.47 -1.41 20.79
N LEU A 378 3.58 -0.22 20.19
CA LEU A 378 3.49 1.08 20.86
C LEU A 378 2.04 1.55 20.99
N ALA A 379 1.26 1.46 19.90
CA ALA A 379 -0.15 1.83 19.88
C ALA A 379 -0.99 0.94 18.96
N THR A 380 -2.31 0.95 19.16
CA THR A 380 -3.25 0.25 18.27
C THR A 380 -4.57 1.03 18.16
N TYR A 381 -5.08 1.12 16.94
CA TYR A 381 -6.40 1.64 16.61
C TYR A 381 -7.18 0.57 15.85
N GLU A 382 -8.47 0.43 16.13
CA GLU A 382 -9.32 -0.60 15.52
C GLU A 382 -10.62 -0.03 14.96
N ARG A 383 -11.00 -0.50 13.78
CA ARG A 383 -12.27 -0.16 13.14
C ARG A 383 -12.86 -1.39 12.47
N ASP A 384 -14.18 -1.56 12.57
CA ASP A 384 -14.91 -2.66 11.93
C ASP A 384 -15.10 -2.41 10.42
N SER A 385 -14.00 -2.32 9.68
CA SER A 385 -13.97 -2.22 8.22
C SER A 385 -12.61 -2.69 7.71
N LEU A 386 -12.61 -3.38 6.57
CA LEU A 386 -11.38 -4.00 6.05
C LEU A 386 -10.36 -2.95 5.59
N VAL A 387 -9.07 -3.27 5.67
CA VAL A 387 -7.98 -2.51 5.04
C VAL A 387 -7.28 -3.39 4.02
N TRP A 388 -7.00 -2.85 2.83
CA TRP A 388 -6.42 -3.63 1.72
C TRP A 388 -5.16 -3.00 1.11
N THR A 389 -4.74 -1.86 1.64
CA THR A 389 -3.69 -1.03 1.07
C THR A 389 -2.80 -0.49 2.17
N HIS A 390 -1.63 0.00 1.79
CA HIS A 390 -0.69 0.61 2.71
C HIS A 390 -1.28 1.92 3.29
N PRO A 391 -0.87 2.32 4.50
CA PRO A 391 -1.18 3.66 4.98
C PRO A 391 -0.34 4.68 4.18
N THR A 392 -0.74 5.94 4.25
CA THR A 392 0.07 7.07 3.76
C THR A 392 0.43 7.92 4.96
N LEU A 393 1.72 8.18 5.15
CA LEU A 393 2.25 9.00 6.24
C LEU A 393 2.57 10.38 5.69
N ALA A 394 2.11 11.42 6.36
CA ALA A 394 2.43 12.80 6.01
C ALA A 394 2.07 13.75 7.15
N ASP A 395 2.95 14.70 7.43
CA ASP A 395 2.68 15.89 8.24
C ASP A 395 1.62 16.78 7.57
N LEU A 396 0.37 16.69 8.03
CA LEU A 396 -0.79 17.42 7.52
C LEU A 396 -0.99 18.79 8.15
N ASP A 397 -0.35 19.06 9.30
CA ASP A 397 -0.59 20.29 10.07
C ASP A 397 0.66 21.13 10.39
N GLY A 398 1.82 20.64 9.98
CA GLY A 398 3.10 21.33 10.03
C GLY A 398 3.77 21.28 11.39
N ASP A 399 3.40 20.34 12.27
CA ASP A 399 3.99 20.21 13.61
C ASP A 399 5.27 19.37 13.64
N GLY A 400 5.55 18.64 12.55
CA GLY A 400 6.73 17.81 12.35
C GLY A 400 6.48 16.31 12.52
N GLY A 401 5.34 15.90 13.09
CA GLY A 401 4.92 14.50 13.16
C GLY A 401 4.02 14.13 11.97
N ASP A 402 4.21 12.95 11.41
CA ASP A 402 3.39 12.43 10.33
C ASP A 402 2.05 11.89 10.86
N GLU A 403 0.92 12.39 10.34
CA GLU A 403 -0.34 11.69 10.53
C GLU A 403 -0.43 10.42 9.68
N VAL A 404 -1.17 9.44 10.19
CA VAL A 404 -1.43 8.17 9.50
C VAL A 404 -2.76 8.22 8.76
N LEU A 405 -2.72 8.33 7.43
CA LEU A 405 -3.90 8.24 6.58
C LEU A 405 -4.17 6.79 6.17
N VAL A 406 -5.27 6.23 6.66
CA VAL A 406 -5.68 4.85 6.38
C VAL A 406 -6.92 4.81 5.52
N ARG A 407 -6.82 4.09 4.39
CA ARG A 407 -7.96 3.86 3.51
C ARG A 407 -8.68 2.54 3.84
N TYR A 408 -9.91 2.67 4.31
CA TYR A 408 -10.79 1.55 4.58
C TYR A 408 -11.61 1.10 3.37
N GLY A 409 -11.98 -0.18 3.40
CA GLY A 409 -12.73 -0.90 2.38
C GLY A 409 -14.09 -0.27 2.11
N ASP A 410 -14.70 0.34 3.13
CA ASP A 410 -15.98 1.08 3.08
C ASP A 410 -15.91 2.44 2.38
N GLY A 411 -14.75 2.80 1.83
CA GLY A 411 -14.55 4.01 1.06
C GLY A 411 -14.10 5.21 1.87
N ARG A 412 -14.03 5.10 3.20
CA ARG A 412 -13.57 6.20 4.08
C ARG A 412 -12.06 6.22 4.23
N VAL A 413 -11.50 7.41 4.19
CA VAL A 413 -10.19 7.73 4.75
C VAL A 413 -10.35 8.15 6.21
N VAL A 414 -9.48 7.63 7.07
CA VAL A 414 -9.30 8.07 8.47
C VAL A 414 -7.89 8.64 8.57
N ALA A 415 -7.74 9.82 9.15
CA ALA A 415 -6.44 10.33 9.59
C ALA A 415 -6.31 10.10 11.10
N LEU A 416 -5.16 9.59 11.52
CA LEU A 416 -4.85 9.31 12.91
C LEU A 416 -3.62 10.12 13.33
N ASP A 417 -3.72 10.76 14.50
CA ASP A 417 -2.57 11.34 15.18
C ASP A 417 -1.95 10.28 16.12
N TYR A 418 -0.62 10.25 16.22
CA TYR A 418 0.10 9.44 17.21
C TYR A 418 0.71 10.34 18.29
N GLU A 419 0.58 9.94 19.55
CA GLU A 419 1.24 10.59 20.69
C GLU A 419 1.97 9.51 21.49
N SER A 420 3.28 9.67 21.72
CA SER A 420 4.16 8.75 22.47
C SER A 420 3.88 8.68 23.98
#